data_AF-A0A1I0T8P8-F1
#
_entry.id   AF-A0A1I0T8P8-F1
#
_cell.length_a   1.000
_cell.length_b   1.000
_cell.length_c   1.000
_cell.angle_alpha   90.00
_cell.angle_beta   90.00
_cell.angle_gamma   90.00
#
_symmetry.space_group_name_H-M   'P 1'
#
loop_
_entity.id
_entity.type
_entity.pdbx_description
1 polymer ?
#
loop_
_entity_poly.entity_id
_entity_poly.type
_entity_poly.pdbx_seq_one_letter_code
_entity_poly.pdbx_strand_id
1 'polypeptide(L)'
;QKQGSELLFHIIADCYERKSVIVTSNLEFGQWNRVFGDNRLTAALVDRLVHHAHILAFTGESYRLRHALSAVQSLPSHSVER
;
A
#
# COMPACT_ATOMS: atom_id res chain seq x y z
N GLN A 1 -17.16 4.16 -3.51
CA GLN A 1 -15.99 4.24 -2.62
C GLN A 1 -16.32 3.88 -1.16
N LYS A 2 -17.34 4.46 -0.51
CA LYS A 2 -17.72 4.14 0.89
C LYS A 2 -17.89 2.64 1.23
N GLN A 3 -18.56 1.87 0.38
CA GLN A 3 -18.77 0.44 0.64
C GLN A 3 -17.46 -0.37 0.72
N GLY A 4 -16.43 0.01 -0.06
CA GLY A 4 -15.15 -0.70 -0.06
C GLY A 4 -14.35 -0.45 1.23
N SER A 5 -14.35 0.80 1.72
CA SER A 5 -13.68 1.16 2.97
C SER A 5 -14.39 0.57 4.19
N GLU A 6 -15.72 0.52 4.17
CA GLU A 6 -16.52 -0.14 5.22
C GLU A 6 -16.24 -1.65 5.27
N LEU A 7 -16.19 -2.33 4.12
CA LEU A 7 -15.86 -3.75 4.08
C LEU A 7 -14.44 -4.03 4.58
N LEU A 8 -13.47 -3.23 4.16
CA LEU A 8 -12.08 -3.35 4.63
C LEU A 8 -11.99 -3.13 6.14
N PHE A 9 -12.74 -2.17 6.69
CA PHE A 9 -12.83 -1.96 8.13
C PHE A 9 -13.34 -3.21 8.85
N HIS A 10 -14.43 -3.83 8.37
CA HIS A 10 -14.98 -5.04 8.98
C HIS A 10 -13.98 -6.20 8.94
N ILE A 11 -13.30 -6.42 7.81
CA ILE A 11 -12.28 -7.48 7.69
C ILE A 11 -11.17 -7.29 8.74
N ILE A 12 -10.65 -6.07 8.86
CA ILE A 12 -9.59 -5.78 9.82
C ILE A 12 -10.08 -5.93 11.26
N ALA A 13 -11.30 -5.46 11.56
CA ALA A 13 -11.91 -5.59 12.88
C ALA A 13 -12.13 -7.06 13.26
N ASP A 14 -12.59 -7.90 12.33
CA ASP A 14 -12.79 -9.34 12.55
C ASP A 14 -11.48 -10.12 12.73
N CYS A 15 -10.39 -9.63 12.14
CA CYS A 15 -9.06 -10.20 12.28
C CYS A 15 -8.35 -9.77 13.57
N TYR A 16 -8.70 -8.61 14.14
CA TYR A 16 -8.08 -8.07 15.35
C TYR A 16 -8.07 -9.13 16.46
N GLU A 17 -6.89 -9.40 17.03
CA GLU A 17 -6.64 -10.42 18.08
C GLU A 17 -7.03 -11.87 17.72
N ARG A 18 -7.46 -12.16 16.48
CA ARG A 18 -7.96 -13.47 16.06
C ARG A 18 -7.19 -14.10 14.91
N LYS A 19 -6.65 -13.29 14.00
CA LYS A 19 -5.95 -13.75 12.79
C LYS A 19 -4.82 -12.79 12.44
N SER A 20 -3.75 -13.33 11.87
CA SER A 20 -2.66 -12.51 11.32
C SER A 20 -3.05 -11.95 9.95
N VAL A 21 -2.76 -10.66 9.72
CA VAL A 21 -3.03 -9.96 8.46
C VAL A 21 -1.79 -9.18 8.04
N ILE A 22 -1.47 -9.23 6.74
CA ILE A 22 -0.44 -8.39 6.12
C ILE A 22 -1.14 -7.31 5.30
N VAL A 23 -0.78 -6.06 5.55
CA VAL A 23 -1.26 -4.90 4.79
C VAL A 23 -0.07 -4.19 4.17
N THR A 24 -0.13 -3.94 2.86
CA THR A 24 0.84 -3.11 2.15
C THR A 24 0.15 -1.83 1.71
N SER A 25 0.75 -0.68 2.03
CA SER A 25 0.25 0.63 1.61
C SER A 25 1.41 1.49 1.13
N ASN A 26 1.16 2.27 0.08
CA ASN A 26 2.02 3.36 -0.34
C ASN A 26 1.65 4.69 0.34
N LEU A 27 0.64 4.68 1.22
CA LEU A 27 0.20 5.83 1.99
C LEU A 27 0.65 5.70 3.45
N GLU A 28 1.22 6.78 3.96
CA GLU A 28 1.46 6.93 5.40
C GLU A 28 0.15 6.90 6.18
N PHE A 29 0.16 6.44 7.44
CA PHE A 29 -1.05 6.30 8.26
C PHE A 29 -1.89 7.58 8.35
N GLY A 30 -1.24 8.76 8.41
CA GLY A 30 -1.95 10.05 8.44
C GLY A 30 -2.77 10.35 7.18
N GLN A 31 -2.49 9.67 6.06
CA GLN A 31 -3.21 9.82 4.79
C GLN A 31 -4.31 8.78 4.60
N TRP A 32 -4.48 7.83 5.52
CA TRP A 32 -5.50 6.78 5.39
C TRP A 32 -6.93 7.33 5.48
N ASN A 33 -7.11 8.54 6.03
CA ASN A 33 -8.40 9.20 6.02
C ASN A 33 -8.93 9.46 4.59
N ARG A 34 -8.04 9.55 3.59
CA ARG A 34 -8.42 9.65 2.18
C ARG A 34 -9.10 8.40 1.66
N VAL A 35 -8.85 7.25 2.31
CA VAL A 35 -9.43 5.94 1.95
C VAL A 35 -10.73 5.71 2.71
N PHE A 36 -10.74 5.96 4.03
CA PHE A 36 -11.89 5.63 4.89
C PHE A 36 -12.89 6.79 5.06
N GLY A 37 -12.51 8.02 4.72
CA GLY A 37 -13.37 9.20 4.69
C GLY A 37 -13.73 9.80 6.06
N ASP A 38 -13.68 9.02 7.13
CA ASP A 38 -13.94 9.46 8.50
C ASP A 38 -12.66 9.34 9.36
N ASN A 39 -12.22 10.46 9.93
CA ASN A 39 -11.00 10.51 10.75
C ASN A 39 -11.08 9.64 12.01
N ARG A 40 -12.25 9.55 12.66
CA ARG A 40 -12.42 8.75 13.88
C ARG A 40 -12.38 7.27 13.58
N LEU A 41 -13.07 6.83 12.52
CA LEU A 41 -13.04 5.44 12.07
C LEU A 41 -11.63 5.06 11.60
N THR A 42 -10.95 5.94 10.87
CA THR A 42 -9.57 5.72 10.43
C THR A 42 -8.63 5.54 11.62
N ALA A 43 -8.71 6.43 12.62
CA ALA A 43 -7.86 6.34 13.81
C ALA A 43 -8.09 5.04 14.58
N ALA A 44 -9.36 4.67 14.81
CA ALA A 44 -9.71 3.42 15.49
C ALA A 44 -9.29 2.17 14.70
N LEU A 45 -9.23 2.24 13.37
CA LEU A 45 -8.74 1.16 12.53
C LEU A 45 -7.22 1.01 12.63
N VAL A 46 -6.50 2.13 12.49
CA VAL A 46 -5.04 2.15 12.58
C VAL A 46 -4.60 1.66 13.95
N ASP A 47 -5.25 2.12 15.02
CA ASP A 47 -4.99 1.69 16.40
C ASP A 47 -5.04 0.15 16.54
N ARG A 48 -6.12 -0.48 16.08
CA ARG A 48 -6.26 -1.95 16.09
C ARG A 48 -5.20 -2.66 15.27
N LEU A 49 -4.84 -2.13 14.11
CA LEU A 49 -3.79 -2.73 13.28
C LEU A 49 -2.43 -2.66 13.96
N VAL A 50 -2.05 -1.50 14.50
CA VAL A 50 -0.69 -1.27 15.02
C VAL A 50 -0.45 -1.90 16.38
N HIS A 51 -1.51 -2.16 17.17
CA HIS A 51 -1.39 -2.70 18.53
C HIS A 51 -0.53 -3.98 18.62
N HIS A 52 -0.59 -4.85 17.61
CA HIS A 52 0.21 -6.08 17.54
C HIS A 52 1.01 -6.23 16.23
N ALA A 53 1.28 -5.12 15.52
CA ALA A 53 1.96 -5.18 14.22
C ALA A 53 3.47 -5.00 14.32
N HIS A 54 4.16 -5.58 13.33
CA HIS A 54 5.50 -5.19 12.93
C HIS A 54 5.41 -4.24 11.73
N ILE A 55 5.87 -3.01 11.89
CA ILE A 55 5.81 -1.99 10.83
C ILE A 55 7.12 -2.02 10.04
N LEU A 56 7.03 -2.30 8.75
CA LEU A 56 8.16 -2.30 7.82
C LEU A 56 8.03 -1.10 6.88
N ALA A 57 8.90 -0.11 7.05
CA ALA A 57 9.00 1.03 6.16
C ALA A 57 9.92 0.69 4.98
N PHE A 58 9.41 0.84 3.75
CA PHE A 58 10.17 0.60 2.54
C PHE A 58 10.56 1.92 1.89
N THR A 59 11.83 2.05 1.53
CA THR A 59 12.38 3.21 0.82
C THR A 59 13.20 2.75 -0.38
N GLY A 60 13.32 3.61 -1.39
CA GLY A 60 14.17 3.36 -2.56
C GLY A 60 13.41 3.39 -3.88
N GLU A 61 14.13 3.17 -4.97
CA GLU A 61 13.58 3.23 -6.32
C GLU A 61 12.63 2.07 -6.62
N SER A 62 11.59 2.37 -7.40
CA SER A 62 10.68 1.36 -7.94
C SER A 62 11.46 0.28 -8.69
N TYR A 63 11.35 -0.96 -8.21
CA TYR A 63 11.94 -2.12 -8.87
C TYR A 63 11.47 -2.21 -10.34
N ARG A 64 10.18 -1.99 -10.59
CA ARG A 64 9.60 -2.01 -11.94
C ARG A 64 10.24 -0.97 -12.86
N LEU A 65 10.50 0.23 -12.34
CA LEU A 65 11.11 1.32 -13.11
C LEU A 65 12.55 0.97 -13.48
N ARG A 66 13.34 0.50 -12.51
CA ARG A 66 14.73 0.08 -12.74
C ARG A 66 14.83 -0.98 -13.83
N HIS A 67 13.96 -1.99 -13.77
CA HIS A 67 13.90 -3.04 -14.78
C HIS A 67 13.49 -2.51 -16.16
N ALA A 68 12.47 -1.66 -16.23
CA ALA A 68 12.05 -1.05 -17.50
C ALA A 68 13.18 -0.23 -18.14
N LEU A 69 13.91 0.56 -17.35
CA LEU A 69 15.05 1.35 -17.84
C LEU A 69 16.21 0.47 -18.31
N SER A 70 16.52 -0.62 -17.60
CA SER A 70 17.55 -1.56 -18.03
C SER A 70 17.23 -2.24 -19.36
N ALA A 71 15.95 -2.55 -19.61
CA ALA A 71 15.51 -3.13 -20.88
C ALA A 71 15.66 -2.13 -22.03
N VAL A 72 15.31 -0.85 -21.82
CA VAL A 72 15.44 0.20 -22.84
C VAL A 72 16.91 0.48 -23.17
N GLN A 73 17.81 0.49 -22.18
CA GLN A 73 19.26 0.68 -22.43
C GLN A 73 19.90 -0.47 -23.21
N SER A 74 19.30 -1.67 -23.17
CA SER A 74 19.80 -2.83 -23.92
C SER A 74 19.35 -2.85 -25.40
N LEU A 75 18.49 -1.92 -25.84
CA LEU A 75 18.16 -1.80 -27.26
C LEU A 75 19.32 -1.12 -28.02
N PRO A 76 19.85 -1.74 -29.10
CA PRO A 76 20.90 -1.14 -29.90
C PRO A 76 20.37 0.12 -30.61
N SER A 77 21.14 1.21 -30.55
CA SER A 77 20.81 2.55 -31.07
C SER A 77 20.69 2.65 -32.61
N HIS A 78 20.67 1.52 -33.33
CA HIS A 78 20.87 1.47 -34.79
C HIS A 78 19.65 1.05 -35.62
N SER A 79 18.45 0.96 -35.05
CA SER A 79 17.27 0.44 -35.78
C SER A 79 16.27 1.52 -36.24
N VAL A 80 16.65 2.80 -36.26
CA VAL A 80 15.81 3.89 -36.80
C VAL A 80 16.45 4.48 -38.06
N GLU A 81 16.60 3.67 -39.09
CA GLU A 81 16.74 4.12 -40.49
C GLU A 81 16.03 3.12 -41.39
N ARG A 82 14.73 3.34 -41.64
CA ARG A 82 14.02 3.11 -42.91
C ARG A 82 12.74 3.94 -42.94
#